data_AF-A0A557P2Q3-F1
#
_entry.id   AF-A0A557P2Q3-F1
#
_cell.length_a   1.000
_cell.length_b   1.000
_cell.length_c   1.000
_cell.angle_alpha   90.00
_cell.angle_beta   90.00
_cell.angle_gamma   90.00
#
_symmetry.space_group_name_H-M   'P 1'
#
loop_
_entity.id
_entity.type
_entity.pdbx_description
1 polymer ?
#
loop_
_entity_poly.entity_id
_entity_poly.type
_entity_poly.pdbx_seq_one_letter_code
_entity_poly.pdbx_strand_id
1 'polypeptide(L)'
;MDVTLTSIFITVALAHFLALLSPGPDFVLVVKSAIRNKGRNAIGVAFGIAIANAVYIGLCLIGVGSILAASVPIMITLKVVGGCFLIYLAYKALRARKSAYQNLDIVDDSEIESTGSTFWFEFFTGFMSGILNPKNLLFYLSLFTVVLTNDVSFSFKLGLGIWMTVIVFAWDAAVIYFLSVPRVRKRFTKMAYYIDKLTGALLGIIGVTIVKSAVVR
;
A
#
# COMPACT_ATOMS: atom_id res chain seq x y z
N MET A 1 -17.18 17.95 -16.28
CA MET A 1 -16.99 16.51 -16.05
C MET A 1 -15.53 16.18 -15.73
N ASP A 2 -14.56 16.80 -16.41
CA ASP A 2 -13.13 16.54 -16.21
C ASP A 2 -12.61 16.90 -14.82
N VAL A 3 -13.07 18.02 -14.23
CA VAL A 3 -12.66 18.48 -12.90
C VAL A 3 -12.97 17.45 -11.80
N THR A 4 -14.07 16.71 -11.94
CA THR A 4 -14.48 15.66 -10.99
C THR A 4 -13.63 14.40 -11.12
N LEU A 5 -13.24 14.03 -12.35
CA LEU A 5 -12.34 12.89 -12.57
C LEU A 5 -10.93 13.19 -12.10
N THR A 6 -10.45 14.42 -12.34
CA THR A 6 -9.14 14.87 -11.86
C THR A 6 -9.08 14.90 -10.33
N SER A 7 -10.13 15.38 -9.64
CA SER A 7 -10.15 15.40 -8.17
C SER A 7 -10.19 14.00 -7.56
N ILE A 8 -10.95 13.08 -8.17
CA ILE A 8 -10.93 11.65 -7.80
C ILE A 8 -9.52 11.09 -7.98
N PHE A 9 -8.91 11.28 -9.15
CA PHE A 9 -7.56 10.80 -9.43
C PHE A 9 -6.56 11.32 -8.40
N ILE A 10 -6.55 12.63 -8.12
CA ILE A 10 -5.63 13.24 -7.15
C ILE A 10 -5.83 12.65 -5.75
N THR A 11 -7.09 12.53 -5.30
CA THR A 11 -7.41 11.97 -3.97
C THR A 11 -6.90 10.54 -3.86
N VAL A 12 -7.14 9.75 -4.90
CA VAL A 12 -6.74 8.35 -4.99
C VAL A 12 -5.23 8.21 -5.06
N ALA A 13 -4.57 9.00 -5.90
CA ALA A 13 -3.13 9.00 -6.07
C ALA A 13 -2.42 9.39 -4.76
N LEU A 14 -2.91 10.43 -4.08
CA LEU A 14 -2.39 10.85 -2.78
C LEU A 14 -2.60 9.75 -1.72
N ALA A 15 -3.82 9.23 -1.58
CA ALA A 15 -4.11 8.19 -0.61
C ALA A 15 -3.26 6.92 -0.85
N HIS A 16 -3.11 6.51 -2.11
CA HIS A 16 -2.31 5.35 -2.52
C HIS A 16 -0.82 5.58 -2.26
N PHE A 17 -0.29 6.72 -2.65
CA PHE A 17 1.11 7.06 -2.41
C PHE A 17 1.44 7.15 -0.92
N LEU A 18 0.56 7.73 -0.12
CA LEU A 18 0.69 7.76 1.33
C LEU A 18 0.63 6.35 1.91
N ALA A 19 -0.32 5.51 1.49
CA ALA A 19 -0.39 4.14 1.97
C ALA A 19 0.87 3.31 1.65
N LEU A 20 1.48 3.55 0.49
CA LEU A 20 2.78 2.98 0.08
C LEU A 20 3.94 3.46 0.96
N LEU A 21 3.94 4.73 1.36
CA LEU A 21 4.93 5.30 2.25
C LEU A 21 4.84 4.76 3.69
N SER A 22 3.66 4.30 4.12
CA SER A 22 3.50 3.72 5.46
C SER A 22 4.17 2.34 5.53
N PRO A 23 5.28 2.17 6.28
CA PRO A 23 5.94 0.88 6.44
C PRO A 23 4.98 -0.18 6.98
N GLY A 24 4.78 -1.24 6.19
CA GLY A 24 4.00 -2.43 6.54
C GLY A 24 4.84 -3.71 6.50
N PRO A 25 4.19 -4.89 6.63
CA PRO A 25 4.86 -6.19 6.48
C PRO A 25 5.61 -6.33 5.15
N ASP A 26 4.97 -5.89 4.06
CA ASP A 26 5.55 -5.91 2.71
C ASP A 26 6.83 -5.08 2.62
N PHE A 27 6.83 -3.87 3.19
CA PHE A 27 8.00 -3.01 3.23
C PHE A 27 9.18 -3.69 3.95
N VAL A 28 8.93 -4.34 5.09
CA VAL A 28 9.96 -5.08 5.84
C VAL A 28 10.51 -6.24 5.01
N LEU A 29 9.64 -6.98 4.31
CA LEU A 29 10.05 -8.07 3.43
C LEU A 29 10.92 -7.57 2.28
N VAL A 30 10.53 -6.48 1.63
CA VAL A 30 11.30 -5.83 0.55
C VAL A 30 12.68 -5.41 1.04
N VAL A 31 12.77 -4.78 2.22
CA VAL A 31 14.06 -4.39 2.83
C VAL A 31 14.93 -5.61 3.09
N LYS A 32 14.38 -6.68 3.68
CA LYS A 32 15.13 -7.91 3.97
C LYS A 32 15.65 -8.57 2.70
N SER A 33 14.82 -8.66 1.66
CA SER A 33 15.22 -9.25 0.38
C SER A 33 16.25 -8.41 -0.35
N ALA A 34 16.14 -7.07 -0.30
CA ALA A 34 17.13 -6.16 -0.86
C ALA A 34 18.52 -6.36 -0.26
N ILE A 35 18.60 -6.53 1.07
CA ILE A 35 19.84 -6.77 1.80
C ILE A 35 20.40 -8.17 1.46
N ARG A 36 19.56 -9.22 1.55
CA ARG A 36 19.99 -10.61 1.33
C ARG A 36 20.51 -10.88 -0.09
N ASN A 37 19.87 -10.32 -1.11
CA ASN A 37 20.07 -10.74 -2.51
C ASN A 37 20.89 -9.77 -3.36
N LYS A 38 21.54 -8.77 -2.76
CA LYS A 38 22.28 -7.70 -3.49
C LYS A 38 21.45 -7.11 -4.66
N GLY A 39 20.14 -6.96 -4.46
CA GLY A 39 19.19 -6.40 -5.42
C GLY A 39 18.72 -7.28 -6.60
N ARG A 40 19.49 -8.29 -7.04
CA ARG A 40 19.20 -8.97 -8.33
C ARG A 40 17.96 -9.85 -8.32
N ASN A 41 17.77 -10.66 -7.28
CA ASN A 41 16.60 -11.53 -7.13
C ASN A 41 15.50 -10.90 -6.27
N ALA A 42 15.82 -9.80 -5.56
CA ALA A 42 14.88 -9.06 -4.71
C ALA A 42 13.72 -8.43 -5.52
N ILE A 43 13.93 -8.14 -6.81
CA ILE A 43 12.88 -7.67 -7.72
C ILE A 43 11.72 -8.68 -7.79
N GLY A 44 11.98 -9.96 -7.57
CA GLY A 44 10.94 -10.99 -7.45
C GLY A 44 9.91 -10.63 -6.37
N VAL A 45 10.35 -10.20 -5.19
CA VAL A 45 9.45 -9.79 -4.09
C VAL A 45 8.56 -8.63 -4.51
N ALA A 46 9.15 -7.58 -5.07
CA ALA A 46 8.42 -6.40 -5.55
C ALA A 46 7.36 -6.79 -6.59
N PHE A 47 7.73 -7.66 -7.53
CA PHE A 47 6.80 -8.15 -8.55
C PHE A 47 5.68 -8.99 -7.94
N GLY A 48 5.98 -9.87 -6.98
CA GLY A 48 4.99 -10.66 -6.26
C GLY A 48 3.97 -9.80 -5.51
N ILE A 49 4.45 -8.80 -4.76
CA ILE A 49 3.59 -7.84 -4.03
C ILE A 49 2.70 -7.06 -5.01
N ALA A 50 3.26 -6.59 -6.12
CA ALA A 50 2.51 -5.87 -7.13
C ALA A 50 1.38 -6.74 -7.73
N ILE A 51 1.65 -8.01 -8.04
CA ILE A 51 0.63 -8.93 -8.55
C ILE A 51 -0.44 -9.24 -7.48
N ALA A 52 -0.07 -9.43 -6.21
CA ALA A 52 -1.03 -9.59 -5.12
C ALA A 52 -1.96 -8.37 -5.00
N ASN A 53 -1.40 -7.17 -5.10
CA ASN A 53 -2.17 -5.93 -5.09
C ASN A 53 -3.08 -5.80 -6.33
N ALA A 54 -2.59 -6.20 -7.51
CA ALA A 54 -3.39 -6.24 -8.72
C ALA A 54 -4.61 -7.16 -8.58
N VAL A 55 -4.47 -8.30 -7.90
CA VAL A 55 -5.59 -9.20 -7.59
C VAL A 55 -6.64 -8.49 -6.74
N TYR A 56 -6.25 -7.78 -5.67
CA TYR A 56 -7.21 -7.03 -4.86
C TYR A 56 -7.90 -5.90 -5.62
N ILE A 57 -7.14 -5.16 -6.41
CA ILE A 57 -7.68 -4.11 -7.28
C ILE A 57 -8.68 -4.71 -8.27
N GLY A 58 -8.35 -5.83 -8.91
CA GLY A 58 -9.24 -6.56 -9.81
C GLY A 58 -10.52 -7.03 -9.12
N LEU A 59 -10.41 -7.61 -7.92
CA LEU A 59 -11.56 -8.01 -7.10
C LEU A 59 -12.44 -6.80 -6.73
N CYS A 60 -11.84 -5.66 -6.43
CA CYS A 60 -12.58 -4.44 -6.14
C CYS A 60 -13.30 -3.89 -7.39
N LEU A 61 -12.64 -3.94 -8.55
CA LEU A 61 -13.22 -3.53 -9.84
C LEU A 61 -14.42 -4.37 -10.24
N ILE A 62 -14.35 -5.70 -10.05
CA ILE A 62 -15.41 -6.65 -10.39
C ILE A 62 -16.53 -6.66 -9.34
N GLY A 63 -16.15 -6.74 -8.05
CA GLY A 63 -17.08 -7.04 -6.95
C GLY A 63 -17.71 -5.82 -6.32
N VAL A 64 -16.98 -4.73 -6.12
CA VAL A 64 -17.51 -3.61 -5.33
C VAL A 64 -18.49 -2.77 -6.16
N GLY A 65 -18.32 -2.69 -7.49
CA GLY A 65 -19.28 -2.02 -8.37
C GLY A 65 -20.67 -2.67 -8.38
N SER A 66 -20.74 -4.01 -8.40
CA SER A 66 -22.00 -4.75 -8.35
C SER A 66 -22.65 -4.70 -6.96
N ILE A 67 -21.86 -4.75 -5.89
CA ILE A 67 -22.34 -4.63 -4.51
C ILE A 67 -22.91 -3.23 -4.21
N LEU A 68 -22.27 -2.17 -4.71
CA LEU A 68 -22.72 -0.79 -4.53
C LEU A 68 -24.01 -0.49 -5.30
N ALA A 69 -24.18 -1.10 -6.48
CA ALA A 69 -25.44 -1.02 -7.23
C ALA A 69 -26.59 -1.76 -6.54
N ALA A 70 -26.29 -2.77 -5.71
CA ALA A 70 -27.29 -3.61 -5.08
C ALA A 70 -27.95 -2.99 -3.84
N SER A 71 -27.25 -2.15 -3.05
CA SER A 71 -27.81 -1.62 -1.80
C SER A 71 -27.08 -0.39 -1.22
N VAL A 72 -27.83 0.68 -0.95
CA VAL A 72 -27.33 1.90 -0.29
C VAL A 72 -26.84 1.64 1.14
N PRO A 73 -27.53 0.86 2.01
CA PRO A 73 -27.00 0.46 3.31
C PRO A 73 -25.65 -0.25 3.26
N ILE A 74 -25.44 -1.13 2.26
CA ILE A 74 -24.17 -1.85 2.09
C ILE A 74 -23.05 -0.88 1.72
N MET A 75 -23.32 0.06 0.81
CA MET A 75 -22.40 1.14 0.46
C MET A 75 -21.97 1.95 1.70
N ILE A 76 -22.94 2.38 2.52
CA ILE A 76 -22.65 3.19 3.72
C ILE A 76 -21.80 2.38 4.71
N THR A 77 -22.17 1.12 4.94
CA THR A 77 -21.43 0.21 5.83
C THR A 77 -19.97 0.07 5.37
N LEU A 78 -19.76 -0.20 4.08
CA LEU A 78 -18.43 -0.31 3.48
C LEU A 78 -17.62 0.99 3.62
N LYS A 79 -18.22 2.16 3.40
CA LYS A 79 -17.56 3.46 3.58
C LYS A 79 -17.17 3.71 5.03
N VAL A 80 -18.05 3.40 5.98
CA VAL A 80 -17.75 3.56 7.41
C VAL A 80 -16.63 2.62 7.83
N VAL A 81 -16.71 1.33 7.48
CA VAL A 81 -15.67 0.34 7.78
C VAL A 81 -14.33 0.76 7.18
N GLY A 82 -14.32 1.18 5.92
CA GLY A 82 -13.10 1.61 5.24
C GLY A 82 -12.50 2.89 5.82
N GLY A 83 -13.32 3.89 6.12
CA GLY A 83 -12.89 5.12 6.78
C GLY A 83 -12.32 4.86 8.18
N CYS A 84 -12.98 4.04 8.99
CA CYS A 84 -12.48 3.60 10.29
C CYS A 84 -11.15 2.84 10.19
N PHE A 85 -10.99 2.01 9.16
CA PHE A 85 -9.73 1.31 8.92
C PHE A 85 -8.57 2.26 8.58
N LEU A 86 -8.80 3.29 7.76
CA LEU A 86 -7.80 4.31 7.48
C LEU A 86 -7.42 5.10 8.75
N ILE A 87 -8.38 5.39 9.63
CA ILE A 87 -8.12 5.99 10.94
C ILE A 87 -7.30 5.04 11.83
N TYR A 88 -7.58 3.75 11.80
CA TYR A 88 -6.79 2.76 12.53
C TYR A 88 -5.34 2.70 12.02
N LEU A 89 -5.13 2.68 10.70
CA LEU A 89 -3.79 2.74 10.11
C LEU A 89 -3.07 4.04 10.49
N ALA A 90 -3.77 5.17 10.45
CA ALA A 90 -3.28 6.46 10.90
C ALA A 90 -2.81 6.41 12.35
N TYR A 91 -3.64 5.87 13.24
CA TYR A 91 -3.30 5.71 14.65
C TYR A 91 -2.07 4.82 14.86
N LYS A 92 -1.97 3.69 14.14
CA LYS A 92 -0.82 2.78 14.23
C LYS A 92 0.47 3.49 13.82
N ALA A 93 0.44 4.23 12.71
CA ALA A 93 1.58 5.02 12.23
C ALA A 93 1.96 6.15 13.21
N LEU A 94 0.97 6.84 13.78
CA LEU A 94 1.15 7.86 14.82
C LEU A 94 1.63 7.30 16.16
N ARG A 95 1.39 6.01 16.46
CA ARG A 95 1.93 5.33 17.65
C ARG A 95 3.27 4.62 17.43
N ALA A 96 3.74 4.48 16.18
CA ALA A 96 5.00 3.82 15.89
C ALA A 96 6.15 4.45 16.70
N ARG A 97 6.99 3.63 17.33
CA ARG A 97 8.12 4.08 18.14
C ARG A 97 9.38 4.14 17.28
N LYS A 98 10.24 5.13 17.53
CA LYS A 98 11.50 5.33 16.81
C LYS A 98 12.44 4.11 16.90
N SER A 99 12.42 3.40 18.03
CA SER A 99 13.20 2.18 18.25
C SER A 99 12.83 1.02 17.32
N ALA A 100 11.58 0.95 16.83
CA ALA A 100 11.16 -0.09 15.89
C ALA A 100 11.88 0.01 14.53
N TYR A 101 12.35 1.22 14.15
CA TYR A 101 13.08 1.45 12.90
C TYR A 101 14.60 1.39 13.06
N GLN A 102 15.11 1.48 14.30
CA GLN A 102 16.55 1.41 14.58
C GLN A 102 17.09 -0.03 14.49
N ASN A 103 16.27 -1.04 14.79
CA ASN A 103 16.66 -2.45 14.66
C ASN A 103 16.77 -2.93 13.20
N LEU A 104 16.36 -2.13 12.21
CA LEU A 104 16.61 -2.41 10.79
C LEU A 104 18.08 -2.19 10.38
N ASP A 105 18.87 -1.50 11.22
CA ASP A 105 20.31 -1.30 10.99
C ASP A 105 21.16 -2.51 11.45
N ILE A 106 20.62 -3.40 12.29
CA ILE A 106 21.30 -4.57 12.89
C ILE A 106 20.96 -5.84 12.11
N VAL A 107 20.94 -5.75 10.78
CA VAL A 107 21.10 -6.95 9.97
C VAL A 107 22.58 -6.98 9.65
N ASP A 108 23.32 -7.71 10.49
CA ASP A 108 24.75 -7.91 10.35
C ASP A 108 24.99 -8.64 9.02
N ASP A 109 25.88 -8.10 8.17
CA ASP A 109 26.26 -8.71 6.89
C ASP A 109 26.84 -10.13 7.07
N SER A 110 27.20 -10.50 8.31
CA SER A 110 27.81 -11.77 8.69
C SER A 110 26.83 -12.92 8.98
N GLU A 111 25.53 -12.67 9.20
CA GLU A 111 24.55 -13.73 9.52
C GLU A 111 23.59 -14.10 8.40
N ILE A 112 23.48 -13.27 7.36
CA ILE A 112 22.69 -13.64 6.18
C ILE A 112 23.58 -14.42 5.23
N GLU A 113 23.60 -15.74 5.39
CA GLU A 113 24.06 -16.62 4.33
C GLU A 113 23.36 -16.22 3.03
N SER A 114 24.16 -15.91 2.01
CA SER A 114 23.71 -15.70 0.64
C SER A 114 23.25 -17.05 0.06
N THR A 115 22.17 -17.61 0.63
CA THR A 115 21.43 -18.69 0.00
C THR A 115 20.93 -18.12 -1.32
N GLY A 116 21.37 -18.68 -2.44
CA GLY A 116 21.00 -18.20 -3.78
C GLY A 116 19.50 -18.35 -4.01
N SER A 117 18.69 -17.43 -3.48
CA SER A 117 17.25 -17.48 -3.62
C SER A 117 16.89 -17.17 -5.06
N THR A 118 16.17 -18.05 -5.74
CA THR A 118 15.70 -17.83 -7.11
C THR A 118 14.67 -16.70 -7.16
N PHE A 119 14.63 -15.96 -8.28
CA PHE A 119 13.58 -14.97 -8.56
C PHE A 119 12.16 -15.49 -8.24
N TRP A 120 11.86 -16.73 -8.64
CA TRP A 120 10.55 -17.35 -8.39
C TRP A 120 10.22 -17.54 -6.91
N PHE A 121 11.20 -17.90 -6.08
CA PHE A 121 11.00 -18.04 -4.64
C PHE A 121 10.69 -16.68 -4.00
N GLU A 122 11.45 -15.65 -4.37
CA GLU A 122 11.21 -14.27 -3.92
C GLU A 122 9.85 -13.75 -4.42
N PHE A 123 9.46 -14.09 -5.66
CA PHE A 123 8.14 -13.78 -6.21
C PHE A 123 7.01 -14.40 -5.39
N PHE A 124 7.04 -15.70 -5.15
CA PHE A 124 6.02 -16.36 -4.34
C PHE A 124 5.99 -15.82 -2.91
N THR A 125 7.15 -15.52 -2.34
CA THR A 125 7.24 -14.92 -1.00
C THR A 125 6.57 -13.53 -0.97
N GLY A 126 6.86 -12.68 -1.96
CA GLY A 126 6.23 -11.37 -2.09
C GLY A 126 4.72 -11.45 -2.35
N PHE A 127 4.30 -12.35 -3.24
CA PHE A 127 2.88 -12.57 -3.54
C PHE A 127 2.10 -13.04 -2.32
N MET A 128 2.64 -14.01 -1.57
CA MET A 128 1.99 -14.51 -0.37
C MET A 128 1.96 -13.48 0.75
N SER A 129 3.01 -12.68 0.89
CA SER A 129 3.00 -11.52 1.80
C SER A 129 1.88 -10.56 1.42
N GLY A 130 1.82 -10.15 0.15
CA GLY A 130 0.84 -9.18 -0.32
C GLY A 130 -0.61 -9.66 -0.17
N ILE A 131 -0.91 -10.93 -0.48
CA ILE A 131 -2.26 -11.53 -0.32
C ILE A 131 -2.61 -11.82 1.13
N LEU A 132 -1.65 -12.17 1.98
CA LEU A 132 -1.94 -12.40 3.40
C LEU A 132 -1.88 -11.10 4.21
N ASN A 133 -1.50 -9.98 3.59
CA ASN A 133 -1.41 -8.70 4.26
C ASN A 133 -2.80 -8.06 4.42
N PRO A 134 -3.38 -8.06 5.64
CA PRO A 134 -4.70 -7.46 5.87
C PRO A 134 -4.70 -5.95 5.59
N LYS A 135 -3.53 -5.29 5.58
CA LYS A 135 -3.41 -3.89 5.20
C LYS A 135 -3.84 -3.67 3.75
N ASN A 136 -3.40 -4.52 2.83
CA ASN A 136 -3.64 -4.34 1.39
C ASN A 136 -5.12 -4.54 1.07
N LEU A 137 -5.70 -5.66 1.54
CA LEU A 137 -7.12 -5.94 1.38
C LEU A 137 -7.99 -4.78 1.87
N LEU A 138 -7.81 -4.38 3.12
CA LEU A 138 -8.64 -3.35 3.74
C LEU A 138 -8.37 -1.96 3.14
N PHE A 139 -7.14 -1.65 2.74
CA PHE A 139 -6.81 -0.40 2.07
C PHE A 139 -7.50 -0.29 0.70
N TYR A 140 -7.35 -1.28 -0.19
CA TYR A 140 -7.99 -1.24 -1.49
C TYR A 140 -9.51 -1.25 -1.38
N LEU A 141 -10.07 -2.04 -0.46
CA LEU A 141 -11.50 -2.01 -0.19
C LEU A 141 -11.95 -0.61 0.22
N SER A 142 -11.25 0.02 1.17
CA SER A 142 -11.54 1.40 1.61
C SER A 142 -11.45 2.41 0.47
N LEU A 143 -10.35 2.37 -0.29
CA LEU A 143 -10.08 3.29 -1.39
C LEU A 143 -11.13 3.17 -2.49
N PHE A 144 -11.49 1.94 -2.87
CA PHE A 144 -12.49 1.69 -3.91
C PHE A 144 -13.90 2.11 -3.50
N THR A 145 -14.26 2.13 -2.21
CA THR A 145 -15.55 2.69 -1.77
C THR A 145 -15.68 4.19 -1.99
N VAL A 146 -14.55 4.91 -2.10
CA VAL A 146 -14.50 6.34 -2.44
C VAL A 146 -14.61 6.53 -3.96
N VAL A 147 -13.95 5.66 -4.72
CA VAL A 147 -13.84 5.76 -6.20
C VAL A 147 -15.09 5.26 -6.93
N LEU A 148 -15.82 4.31 -6.36
CA LEU A 148 -16.96 3.66 -7.01
C LEU A 148 -18.26 4.44 -6.81
N THR A 149 -18.27 5.72 -7.16
CA THR A 149 -19.52 6.41 -7.50
C THR A 149 -20.00 5.93 -8.87
N ASN A 150 -21.33 5.84 -9.06
CA ASN A 150 -21.94 5.30 -10.29
C ASN A 150 -21.60 6.10 -11.55
N ASP A 151 -21.06 7.32 -11.41
CA ASP A 151 -20.79 8.24 -12.52
C ASP A 151 -19.42 8.04 -13.20
N VAL A 152 -18.59 7.10 -12.73
CA VAL A 152 -17.23 6.90 -13.26
C VAL A 152 -17.18 5.71 -14.23
N SER A 153 -16.66 5.94 -15.44
CA SER A 153 -16.54 4.91 -16.50
C SER A 153 -15.62 3.76 -16.10
N PHE A 154 -15.92 2.55 -16.59
CA PHE A 154 -15.10 1.37 -16.33
C PHE A 154 -13.65 1.53 -16.83
N SER A 155 -13.46 2.14 -18.01
CA SER A 155 -12.14 2.39 -18.57
C SER A 155 -11.26 3.26 -17.67
N PHE A 156 -11.83 4.28 -17.02
CA PHE A 156 -11.10 5.11 -16.05
C PHE A 156 -10.71 4.33 -14.80
N LYS A 157 -11.62 3.49 -14.27
CA LYS A 157 -11.35 2.62 -13.12
C LYS A 157 -10.26 1.59 -13.43
N LEU A 158 -10.27 1.01 -14.63
CA LEU A 158 -9.24 0.09 -15.10
C LEU A 158 -7.88 0.79 -15.23
N GLY A 159 -7.85 1.99 -15.83
CA GLY A 159 -6.64 2.80 -15.94
C GLY A 159 -6.05 3.15 -14.57
N LEU A 160 -6.90 3.52 -13.60
CA LEU A 160 -6.50 3.73 -12.21
C LEU A 160 -5.89 2.47 -11.58
N GLY A 161 -6.51 1.31 -11.78
CA GLY A 161 -6.01 0.05 -11.24
C GLY A 161 -4.65 -0.38 -11.82
N ILE A 162 -4.46 -0.20 -13.12
CA ILE A 162 -3.16 -0.44 -13.78
C ILE A 162 -2.11 0.52 -13.23
N TRP A 163 -2.44 1.82 -13.15
CA TRP A 163 -1.55 2.84 -12.60
C TRP A 163 -1.13 2.53 -11.16
N MET A 164 -2.08 2.13 -10.30
CA MET A 164 -1.81 1.72 -8.92
C MET A 164 -0.85 0.52 -8.82
N THR A 165 -1.04 -0.47 -9.68
CA THR A 165 -0.19 -1.67 -9.72
C THR A 165 1.23 -1.31 -10.14
N VAL A 166 1.36 -0.47 -11.18
CA VAL A 166 2.66 -0.01 -11.67
C VAL A 166 3.40 0.81 -10.63
N ILE A 167 2.72 1.71 -9.91
CA ILE A 167 3.38 2.54 -8.91
C ILE A 167 3.80 1.75 -7.67
N VAL A 168 3.06 0.70 -7.27
CA VAL A 168 3.50 -0.26 -6.22
C VAL A 168 4.81 -0.91 -6.65
N PHE A 169 4.83 -1.51 -7.84
CA PHE A 169 6.03 -2.18 -8.35
C PHE A 169 7.22 -1.23 -8.45
N ALA A 170 7.02 -0.05 -9.04
CA ALA A 170 8.06 0.96 -9.19
C ALA A 170 8.60 1.43 -7.84
N TRP A 171 7.73 1.64 -6.86
CA TRP A 171 8.11 2.02 -5.50
C TRP A 171 8.95 0.93 -4.83
N ASP A 172 8.47 -0.31 -4.82
CA ASP A 172 9.18 -1.43 -4.18
C ASP A 172 10.52 -1.72 -4.86
N ALA A 173 10.57 -1.65 -6.20
CA ALA A 173 11.81 -1.77 -6.95
C ALA A 173 12.80 -0.63 -6.65
N ALA A 174 12.31 0.61 -6.52
CA ALA A 174 13.13 1.75 -6.11
C ALA A 174 13.66 1.56 -4.68
N VAL A 175 12.84 1.08 -3.75
CA VAL A 175 13.24 0.77 -2.38
C VAL A 175 14.35 -0.29 -2.37
N ILE A 176 14.23 -1.35 -3.17
CA ILE A 176 15.28 -2.38 -3.32
C ILE A 176 16.59 -1.75 -3.80
N TYR A 177 16.52 -0.94 -4.85
CA TYR A 177 17.70 -0.29 -5.43
C TYR A 177 18.38 0.66 -4.43
N PHE A 178 17.60 1.55 -3.79
CA PHE A 178 18.13 2.54 -2.86
C PHE A 178 18.66 1.90 -1.57
N LEU A 179 17.98 0.90 -1.03
CA LEU A 179 18.40 0.22 0.21
C LEU A 179 19.54 -0.78 0.01
N SER A 180 19.86 -1.14 -1.24
CA SER A 180 21.09 -1.87 -1.57
C SER A 180 22.36 -1.05 -1.23
N VAL A 181 22.24 0.28 -1.06
CA VAL A 181 23.34 1.17 -0.68
C VAL A 181 23.35 1.42 0.85
N PRO A 182 24.38 0.99 1.61
CA PRO A 182 24.40 1.08 3.08
C PRO A 182 24.23 2.50 3.64
N ARG A 183 24.76 3.52 2.94
CA ARG A 183 24.62 4.94 3.34
C ARG A 183 23.17 5.43 3.22
N VAL A 184 22.46 5.00 2.18
CA VAL A 184 21.07 5.38 1.94
C VAL A 184 20.16 4.66 2.94
N ARG A 185 20.44 3.37 3.23
CA ARG A 185 19.75 2.58 4.26
C ARG A 185 19.70 3.29 5.62
N LYS A 186 20.86 3.69 6.16
CA LYS A 186 20.96 4.41 7.45
C LYS A 186 20.22 5.74 7.48
N ARG A 187 20.09 6.42 6.34
CA ARG A 187 19.36 7.68 6.24
C ARG A 187 17.85 7.43 6.15
N PHE A 188 17.46 6.43 5.36
CA PHE A 188 16.08 6.01 5.20
C PHE A 188 15.48 5.53 6.52
N THR A 189 16.16 4.68 7.29
CA THR A 189 15.66 4.19 8.60
C THR A 189 15.41 5.32 9.59
N LYS A 190 16.25 6.36 9.59
CA LYS A 190 16.07 7.56 10.42
C LYS A 190 14.88 8.42 9.96
N MET A 191 14.65 8.50 8.65
CA MET A 191 13.55 9.28 8.07
C MET A 191 12.21 8.53 8.08
N ALA A 192 12.23 7.20 8.02
CA ALA A 192 11.05 6.34 7.98
C ALA A 192 10.09 6.61 9.15
N TYR A 193 10.64 6.91 10.33
CA TYR A 193 9.84 7.32 11.48
C TYR A 193 8.99 8.57 11.19
N TYR A 194 9.58 9.62 10.60
CA TYR A 194 8.87 10.86 10.30
C TYR A 194 7.92 10.70 9.12
N ILE A 195 8.32 9.92 8.11
CA ILE A 195 7.47 9.57 6.97
C ILE A 195 6.22 8.85 7.45
N ASP A 196 6.33 7.91 8.40
CA ASP A 196 5.17 7.20 8.94
C ASP A 196 4.27 8.14 9.77
N LYS A 197 4.82 9.11 10.52
CA LYS A 197 4.00 10.13 11.21
C LYS A 197 3.19 10.98 10.25
N LEU A 198 3.84 11.51 9.20
CA LEU A 198 3.19 12.37 8.22
C LEU A 198 2.11 11.60 7.46
N THR A 199 2.46 10.41 6.99
CA THR A 199 1.55 9.48 6.32
C THR A 199 0.35 9.14 7.21
N GLY A 200 0.60 8.83 8.49
CA GLY A 200 -0.44 8.56 9.46
C GLY A 200 -1.40 9.73 9.63
N ALA A 201 -0.90 10.95 9.80
CA ALA A 201 -1.75 12.13 9.93
C ALA A 201 -2.65 12.33 8.69
N LEU A 202 -2.10 12.19 7.49
CA LEU A 202 -2.84 12.37 6.24
C LEU A 202 -3.88 11.25 6.01
N LEU A 203 -3.54 9.99 6.30
CA LEU A 203 -4.50 8.87 6.27
C LEU A 203 -5.65 9.10 7.26
N GLY A 204 -5.36 9.67 8.43
CA GLY A 204 -6.37 9.98 9.44
C GLY A 204 -7.36 11.02 8.96
N ILE A 205 -6.87 12.08 8.31
CA ILE A 205 -7.73 13.12 7.70
C ILE A 205 -8.62 12.52 6.62
N ILE A 206 -8.05 11.69 5.73
CA ILE A 206 -8.80 11.02 4.66
C ILE A 206 -9.87 10.10 5.27
N GLY A 207 -9.50 9.27 6.25
CA GLY A 207 -10.42 8.36 6.92
C GLY A 207 -11.58 9.08 7.61
N VAL A 208 -11.31 10.16 8.36
CA VAL A 208 -12.36 10.99 8.98
C VAL A 208 -13.28 11.61 7.94
N THR A 209 -12.73 12.10 6.83
CA THR A 209 -13.50 12.70 5.74
C THR A 209 -14.46 11.68 5.12
N ILE A 210 -13.99 10.44 4.91
CA ILE A 210 -14.80 9.33 4.39
C ILE A 210 -15.93 8.97 5.35
N VAL A 211 -15.65 8.78 6.65
CA VAL A 211 -16.68 8.48 7.65
C VAL A 211 -17.73 9.59 7.69
N LYS A 212 -17.31 10.87 7.72
CA LYS A 212 -18.24 12.01 7.70
C LYS A 212 -19.11 11.99 6.44
N SER A 213 -18.54 11.77 5.27
CA SER A 213 -19.30 11.69 4.01
C SER A 213 -20.33 10.55 3.97
N ALA A 214 -20.12 9.49 4.75
CA ALA A 214 -21.03 8.35 4.82
C ALA A 214 -22.21 8.61 5.76
N VAL A 215 -22.01 9.43 6.80
CA VAL A 215 -23.01 9.72 7.84
C VAL A 215 -23.82 10.97 7.52
N VAL A 216 -23.23 11.98 6.86
CA VAL A 216 -23.88 13.27 6.54
C VAL A 216 -24.59 13.22 5.17
N ARG A 217 -25.20 12.09 4.83
CA ARG A 217 -25.97 11.91 3.59
C ARG A 217 -27.46 11.91 3.84
#